data_AF-A0A811UVZ8-F1
#
_entry.id   AF-A0A811UVZ8-F1
#
_cell.length_a   1.000
_cell.length_b   1.000
_cell.length_c   1.000
_cell.angle_alpha   90.00
_cell.angle_beta   90.00
_cell.angle_gamma   90.00
#
_symmetry.space_group_name_H-M   'P 1'
#
loop_
_entity.id
_entity.type
_entity.pdbx_description
1 polymer ?
#
loop_
_entity_poly.entity_id
_entity_poly.type
_entity_poly.pdbx_seq_one_letter_code
_entity_poly.pdbx_strand_id
1 'polypeptide(L)' 'MLAEEKWTPIKCSVDRPSEKLVRFLKKYYGLENIIPQTNKFVLYEGFFDDAEQEDRVLRNYNISKKNIKKFRRY' A
#
# COMPACT_ATOMS: atom_id res chain seq x y z
N MET A 1 14.79 -9.58 7.19
CA MET A 1 13.86 -9.21 6.10
C MET A 1 13.19 -7.85 6.35
N LEU A 2 12.05 -7.72 7.05
CA LEU A 2 11.36 -6.40 7.15
C LEU A 2 12.14 -5.32 7.92
N ALA A 3 12.76 -5.69 9.05
CA ALA A 3 13.58 -4.77 9.84
C ALA A 3 14.89 -4.38 9.14
N GLU A 4 15.42 -5.26 8.28
CA GLU A 4 16.63 -5.01 7.50
C GLU A 4 16.33 -4.10 6.30
N GLU A 5 15.19 -4.32 5.63
CA GLU A 5 14.70 -3.52 4.50
C GLU A 5 14.04 -2.20 4.92
N LYS A 6 13.86 -1.97 6.24
CA LYS A 6 13.13 -0.82 6.81
C LYS A 6 11.73 -0.64 6.21
N TRP A 7 11.06 -1.74 5.87
CA TRP A 7 9.74 -1.73 5.27
C TRP A 7 8.64 -1.91 6.31
N THR A 8 7.58 -1.13 6.18
CA THR A 8 6.37 -1.32 6.97
C THR A 8 5.56 -2.47 6.35
N PRO A 9 5.07 -3.42 7.17
CA PRO A 9 4.28 -4.56 6.68
C PRO A 9 3.06 -4.14 5.85
N ILE A 10 2.46 -2.99 6.17
CA ILE A 10 1.30 -2.44 5.48
C ILE A 10 1.59 -2.02 4.03
N LYS A 11 2.86 -1.80 3.69
CA LYS A 11 3.34 -1.48 2.33
C LYS A 11 3.78 -2.69 1.53
N CYS A 12 3.73 -3.89 2.12
CA CYS A 12 3.97 -5.11 1.37
C CYS A 12 2.70 -5.53 0.63
N SER A 13 2.71 -5.39 -0.69
CA SER A 13 1.75 -6.09 -1.55
C SER A 13 2.11 -7.57 -1.67
N VAL A 14 1.13 -8.45 -1.60
CA VAL A 14 1.37 -9.91 -1.76
C VAL A 14 0.70 -10.42 -3.03
N ASP A 15 1.45 -11.10 -3.91
CA ASP A 15 0.89 -11.77 -5.10
C ASP A 15 0.26 -13.10 -4.70
N ARG A 16 -1.05 -13.26 -4.94
CA ARG A 16 -1.84 -14.47 -4.63
C ARG A 16 -1.53 -15.06 -3.24
N PRO A 17 -1.79 -14.33 -2.14
CA PRO A 17 -1.53 -14.86 -0.82
C PRO A 17 -2.35 -16.12 -0.58
N SER A 18 -1.70 -17.14 -0.02
CA SER A 18 -2.42 -18.30 0.51
C SER A 18 -3.25 -17.89 1.73
N GLU A 19 -4.33 -18.62 2.00
CA GLU A 19 -5.19 -18.35 3.15
C GLU A 19 -4.41 -18.39 4.49
N LYS A 20 -3.40 -19.26 4.58
CA LYS A 20 -2.49 -19.32 5.74
C LYS A 20 -1.69 -18.03 5.92
N LEU A 21 -1.21 -17.45 4.81
CA LEU A 21 -0.44 -16.21 4.84
C LEU A 21 -1.34 -15.02 5.22
N VAL A 22 -2.57 -14.96 4.71
CA VAL A 22 -3.53 -13.92 5.11
C VAL A 22 -3.81 -13.97 6.61
N ARG A 23 -4.06 -15.18 7.16
CA ARG A 23 -4.28 -15.35 8.60
C ARG A 23 -3.05 -14.98 9.44
N PHE A 24 -1.85 -15.26 8.94
CA PHE A 24 -0.60 -14.84 9.57
C PHE A 24 -0.48 -13.31 9.61
N LEU A 25 -0.70 -12.64 8.47
CA LEU A 25 -0.63 -11.17 8.38
C LEU A 25 -1.67 -10.49 9.26
N LYS A 26 -2.88 -11.05 9.34
CA LYS A 26 -3.92 -10.59 10.28
C LYS A 26 -3.48 -10.72 11.73
N LYS A 27 -2.94 -11.87 12.15
CA LYS A 27 -2.59 -12.15 13.56
C LYS A 27 -1.38 -11.35 14.06
N TYR A 28 -0.33 -11.23 13.23
CA TYR A 28 0.95 -10.66 13.65
C TYR A 28 1.10 -9.18 13.28
N TYR A 29 0.40 -8.71 12.25
CA TYR A 29 0.52 -7.35 11.74
C TYR A 29 -0.80 -6.58 11.72
N GLY A 30 -1.92 -7.18 12.12
CA GLY A 30 -3.23 -6.51 12.14
C GLY A 30 -3.79 -6.21 10.75
N LEU A 31 -3.23 -6.79 9.69
CA LEU A 31 -3.61 -6.55 8.30
C LEU A 31 -4.84 -7.39 7.94
N GLU A 32 -6.03 -6.84 8.22
CA GLU A 32 -7.32 -7.52 8.00
C GLU A 32 -8.05 -7.03 6.76
N ASN A 33 -8.07 -5.71 6.55
CA ASN A 33 -8.90 -5.12 5.52
C ASN A 33 -8.14 -5.07 4.19
N ILE A 34 -8.65 -5.82 3.21
CA ILE A 34 -8.04 -5.95 1.88
C ILE A 34 -8.74 -5.02 0.91
N ILE A 35 -7.96 -4.30 0.10
CA ILE A 35 -8.47 -3.47 -0.99
C ILE A 35 -8.57 -4.34 -2.26
N PRO A 36 -9.77 -4.61 -2.80
CA PRO A 36 -9.93 -5.41 -4.00
C PRO A 36 -9.23 -4.73 -5.19
N GLN A 37 -8.35 -5.47 -5.87
CA GLN A 37 -7.69 -5.02 -7.10
C GLN A 37 -8.12 -5.89 -8.28
N THR A 38 -8.08 -5.34 -9.50
CA THR A 38 -8.28 -6.12 -10.73
C THR A 38 -7.09 -7.02 -11.05
N ASN A 39 -5.95 -6.77 -10.42
CA ASN A 39 -4.74 -7.58 -10.51
C ASN A 39 -4.71 -8.67 -9.42
N LYS A 40 -3.67 -9.51 -9.42
CA LYS A 40 -3.52 -10.65 -8.49
C LYS A 40 -2.86 -10.27 -7.16
N PHE A 41 -2.61 -8.99 -6.93
CA PHE A 41 -2.02 -8.49 -5.71
C PHE A 41 -3.07 -8.15 -4.67
N VAL A 42 -2.74 -8.47 -3.43
CA VAL A 42 -3.50 -8.09 -2.25
C VAL A 42 -2.80 -6.90 -1.61
N LEU A 43 -3.55 -5.81 -1.50
CA LEU A 43 -3.18 -4.59 -0.79
C LEU A 43 -4.04 -4.49 0.47
N TYR A 44 -3.49 -3.91 1.52
CA TYR A 44 -4.20 -3.69 2.78
C TYR A 44 -4.60 -2.23 2.94
N GLU A 45 -5.65 -1.97 3.72
CA GLU A 45 -5.98 -0.61 4.15
C GLU A 45 -4.78 0.05 4.83
N GLY A 46 -4.57 1.34 4.58
CA GLY A 46 -3.37 2.07 5.00
C GLY A 46 -2.19 1.99 4.03
N PHE A 47 -2.27 1.15 2.98
CA PHE A 47 -1.22 1.08 1.95
C PHE A 47 -0.99 2.44 1.25
N PHE A 48 -2.01 3.29 1.12
CA PHE A 48 -1.92 4.56 0.41
C PHE A 48 -1.74 5.79 1.32
N ASP A 49 -1.73 5.63 2.64
CA ASP A 49 -1.77 6.77 3.58
C ASP A 49 -0.56 7.71 3.41
N ASP A 50 0.64 7.15 3.24
CA ASP A 50 1.84 7.98 2.99
C ASP A 50 1.79 8.70 1.63
N ALA A 51 1.22 8.05 0.60
CA ALA A 51 1.09 8.67 -0.71
C ALA A 51 0.09 9.84 -0.67
N GLU A 52 -0.98 9.73 0.12
CA GLU A 52 -1.88 10.84 0.36
C GLU A 52 -1.21 11.99 1.12
N GLN A 53 -0.33 11.67 2.07
CA GLN A 53 0.38 12.67 2.86
C GLN A 53 1.43 13.39 2.01
N GLU A 54 2.18 12.69 1.17
CA GLU A 54 3.07 13.27 0.17
C GLU A 54 2.30 14.11 -0.85
N ASP A 55 1.17 13.62 -1.38
CA ASP A 55 0.31 14.39 -2.29
C ASP A 55 -0.29 15.64 -1.63
N ARG A 56 -0.58 15.61 -0.32
CA ARG A 56 -1.01 16.80 0.43
C ARG A 56 0.13 17.79 0.58
N VAL A 57 1.33 17.33 0.91
CA VAL A 57 2.53 18.19 0.98
C VAL A 57 2.83 18.82 -0.37
N LEU A 58 2.85 18.04 -1.45
CA LEU A 58 3.09 18.53 -2.81
C LEU A 58 1.98 19.49 -3.30
N ARG A 59 0.72 19.25 -2.92
CA ARG A 59 -0.39 20.20 -3.17
C ARG A 59 -0.19 21.51 -2.40
N ASN A 60 0.22 21.45 -1.14
CA ASN A 60 0.50 22.64 -0.32
C ASN A 60 1.68 23.46 -0.87
N TYR A 61 2.61 22.82 -1.59
CA TYR A 61 3.74 23.48 -2.27
C TYR A 61 3.43 24.01 -3.68
N ASN A 62 2.17 24.05 -4.13
CA ASN A 62 1.76 24.63 -5.42
C ASN A 62 2.58 24.16 -6.64
N ILE A 63 2.95 22.87 -6.69
CA ILE A 63 3.62 22.29 -7.87
C ILE A 63 2.55 21.81 -8.86
N SER A 64 2.55 22.43 -10.04
CA SER A 64 1.59 22.23 -11.13
C SER A 64 1.29 20.76 -11.44
N LYS A 65 0.00 20.39 -11.41
CA LYS A 65 -0.57 19.03 -11.62
C LYS A 65 -0.37 18.47 -13.04
N LYS A 66 0.86 18.33 -13.53
CA LYS A 66 1.11 17.68 -14.83
C LYS A 66 1.63 16.24 -14.78
N ASN A 67 2.09 15.74 -13.62
CA ASN A 67 2.74 14.41 -13.58
C ASN A 67 2.10 13.33 -12.66
N ILE A 68 1.06 13.64 -11.89
CA ILE A 68 0.52 12.69 -10.88
C ILE A 68 -0.45 11.63 -11.47
N LYS A 69 -0.89 11.78 -12.72
CA LYS A 69 -1.86 10.86 -13.34
C LYS A 69 -1.28 9.51 -13.81
N LYS A 70 -0.02 9.17 -13.51
CA LYS A 70 0.60 7.93 -14.04
C LYS A 70 0.45 6.70 -13.12
N PHE A 71 0.10 6.86 -11.84
CA PHE A 71 0.02 5.72 -10.91
C PHE A 71 -1.40 5.23 -10.58
N ARG A 72 -2.46 5.85 -11.11
CA ARG A 72 -3.87 5.42 -10.92
C ARG A 72 -4.35 4.39 -11.96
N ARG A 73 -3.46 3.67 -12.62
CA ARG A 73 -3.80 2.68 -13.67
C ARG A 73 -2.92 1.44 -13.60
N TYR A 74 -2.89 0.72 -12.49
CA TYR A 74 -2.53 -0.71 -12.43
C TYR A 74 -3.20 -1.37 -11.22
#